data_AF-A0A5K3G7L7-F1
#
_entry.id   AF-A0A5K3G7L7-F1
#
_cell.length_a   1.000
_cell.length_b   1.000
_cell.length_c   1.000
_cell.angle_alpha   90.00
_cell.angle_beta   90.00
_cell.angle_gamma   90.00
#
_symmetry.space_group_name_H-M   'P 1'
#
loop_
_entity.id
_entity.type
_entity.pdbx_description
1 polymer ?
#
loop_
_entity_poly.entity_id
_entity_poly.type
_entity_poly.pdbx_seq_one_letter_code
_entity_poly.pdbx_strand_id
1 'polypeptide(L)'
;MLWWKTTEVGCTIEKCQNDGNLSTACIYKPGDFSPRDKPYEIGKNCTHCPAGFDCYRKQCRNTLTTLPTTSPSTTTSTLHTTSSATTTSTLLTTSSATITSTLQILPALMLIL
;
A
#
# COMPACT_ATOMS: atom_id res chain seq x y z
N MET A 1 2.61 -8.01 -11.11
CA MET A 1 1.54 -9.00 -11.32
C MET A 1 0.40 -8.34 -12.09
N LEU A 2 -0.22 -9.02 -13.06
CA LEU A 2 -1.22 -8.44 -13.99
C LEU A 2 -2.57 -9.15 -13.95
N TRP A 3 -2.96 -9.73 -12.81
CA TRP A 3 -4.22 -10.44 -12.68
C TRP A 3 -5.32 -9.52 -12.19
N TRP A 4 -6.37 -9.34 -12.98
CA TRP A 4 -7.40 -8.31 -12.77
C TRP A 4 -8.20 -8.48 -11.48
N LYS A 5 -8.36 -9.72 -11.00
CA LYS A 5 -9.09 -10.02 -9.76
C LYS A 5 -8.26 -9.75 -8.50
N THR A 6 -6.93 -9.69 -8.60
CA THR A 6 -6.04 -9.50 -7.45
C THR A 6 -6.10 -8.05 -6.98
N THR A 7 -6.43 -7.85 -5.70
CA THR A 7 -6.57 -6.53 -5.09
C THR A 7 -5.51 -6.24 -4.03
N GLU A 8 -4.85 -7.27 -3.52
CA GLU A 8 -3.91 -7.18 -2.41
C GLU A 8 -2.62 -7.97 -2.73
N VAL A 9 -1.50 -7.48 -2.21
CA VAL A 9 -0.18 -8.14 -2.28
C VAL A 9 0.54 -7.98 -0.94
N GLY A 10 1.16 -9.05 -0.46
CA GLY A 10 2.08 -9.03 0.68
C GLY A 10 3.41 -9.65 0.27
N CYS A 11 4.52 -9.02 0.62
CA CYS A 11 5.85 -9.51 0.28
C CYS A 11 6.77 -9.57 1.51
N THR A 12 7.74 -10.48 1.48
CA THR A 12 8.83 -10.57 2.45
C THR A 12 10.16 -10.77 1.74
N ILE A 13 11.26 -10.35 2.37
CA ILE A 13 12.62 -10.54 1.91
C ILE A 13 13.42 -11.15 3.05
N GLU A 14 14.05 -12.29 2.82
CA GLU A 14 14.79 -13.04 3.83
C GLU A 14 16.17 -13.45 3.32
N LYS A 15 17.14 -13.56 4.21
CA LYS A 15 18.48 -14.06 3.87
C LYS A 15 18.52 -15.58 3.97
N CYS A 16 18.90 -16.24 2.89
CA CYS A 16 19.08 -17.69 2.87
C CYS A 16 20.35 -18.10 3.63
N GLN A 17 20.21 -19.11 4.49
CA GLN A 17 21.25 -19.55 5.43
C GLN A 17 22.54 -20.01 4.76
N ASN A 18 22.45 -20.59 3.55
CA ASN A 18 23.59 -21.30 2.95
C ASN A 18 24.41 -20.46 1.95
N ASP A 19 23.81 -19.44 1.33
CA ASP A 19 24.44 -18.77 0.18
C ASP A 19 24.62 -17.25 0.36
N GLY A 20 24.19 -16.70 1.51
CA GLY A 20 24.19 -15.26 1.75
C GLY A 20 23.22 -14.46 0.86
N ASN A 21 22.53 -15.14 -0.07
CA ASN A 21 21.56 -14.60 -1.00
C ASN A 21 20.30 -14.10 -0.28
N LEU A 22 19.74 -13.01 -0.77
CA LEU A 22 18.42 -12.54 -0.36
C LEU A 22 17.36 -13.19 -1.26
N SER A 23 16.35 -13.79 -0.65
CA SER A 23 15.17 -14.32 -1.33
C SER A 23 13.97 -13.44 -1.04
N THR A 24 13.26 -13.06 -2.09
CA THR A 24 12.01 -12.29 -2.00
C THR A 24 10.84 -13.19 -2.36
N ALA A 25 9.80 -13.20 -1.54
CA ALA A 25 8.56 -13.89 -1.82
C ALA A 25 7.39 -12.90 -1.74
N CYS A 26 6.44 -13.00 -2.67
CA CYS A 26 5.21 -12.22 -2.68
C CYS A 26 4.00 -13.15 -2.81
N ILE A 27 2.95 -12.86 -2.06
CA ILE A 27 1.66 -13.54 -2.06
C ILE A 27 0.58 -12.55 -2.49
N TYR A 28 -0.36 -13.02 -3.30
CA TYR A 28 -1.42 -12.21 -3.91
C TYR A 28 -2.79 -12.68 -3.46
N LYS A 29 -3.71 -11.74 -3.24
CA LYS A 29 -5.10 -12.04 -2.85
C LYS A 29 -6.10 -11.26 -3.72
N PRO A 30 -7.19 -11.91 -4.19
CA PRO A 30 -7.33 -13.37 -4.31
C PRO A 30 -6.20 -13.99 -5.15
N GLY A 31 -5.79 -15.19 -4.77
CA GLY A 31 -4.74 -15.97 -5.42
C GLY A 31 -5.28 -17.00 -6.42
N ASP A 32 -6.48 -16.79 -6.93
CA ASP A 32 -7.14 -17.68 -7.90
C ASP A 32 -6.58 -17.42 -9.30
N PHE A 33 -5.52 -18.15 -9.63
CA PHE A 33 -4.81 -18.10 -10.90
C PHE A 33 -4.98 -19.43 -11.64
N SER A 34 -5.70 -19.42 -12.76
CA SER A 34 -5.76 -20.56 -13.69
C SER A 34 -4.87 -20.26 -14.90
N PRO A 35 -3.89 -21.12 -15.23
CA PRO A 35 -3.03 -20.91 -16.40
C PRO A 35 -3.78 -20.87 -17.75
N ARG A 36 -5.00 -21.41 -17.80
CA ARG A 36 -5.85 -21.39 -18.99
C ARG A 36 -6.63 -20.10 -19.15
N ASP A 37 -6.74 -19.29 -18.09
CA ASP A 37 -7.56 -18.10 -18.07
C ASP A 37 -6.75 -16.87 -18.50
N LYS A 38 -7.45 -15.85 -18.99
CA LYS A 38 -6.83 -14.58 -19.35
C LYS A 38 -6.62 -13.73 -18.08
N PRO A 39 -5.42 -13.16 -17.86
CA PRO A 39 -5.16 -12.31 -16.71
C PRO A 39 -6.02 -11.05 -16.60
N TYR A 40 -6.64 -10.63 -17.70
CA TYR A 40 -7.59 -9.52 -17.78
C TYR A 40 -8.42 -9.65 -19.06
N GLU A 41 -9.56 -8.97 -19.07
CA GLU A 41 -10.41 -8.85 -20.26
C GLU A 41 -9.83 -7.84 -21.25
N ILE A 42 -9.97 -8.12 -22.54
CA ILE A 42 -9.53 -7.23 -23.61
C ILE A 42 -10.59 -6.14 -23.79
N GLY A 43 -10.20 -4.87 -23.72
CA GLY A 43 -11.13 -3.77 -23.91
C GLY A 43 -10.52 -2.41 -23.60
N LYS A 44 -11.36 -1.37 -23.67
CA LYS A 44 -11.00 -0.02 -23.22
C LYS A 44 -10.78 -0.03 -21.71
N ASN A 45 -9.78 0.72 -21.25
CA ASN A 45 -9.46 0.79 -19.82
C ASN A 45 -10.68 1.22 -18.99
N CYS A 46 -10.86 0.57 -17.84
CA CYS A 46 -11.85 0.92 -16.82
C CYS A 46 -13.33 0.83 -17.23
N THR A 47 -13.68 0.24 -18.38
CA THR A 47 -15.11 0.06 -18.76
C THR A 47 -15.83 -0.97 -17.91
N HIS A 48 -15.10 -1.84 -17.21
CA HIS A 48 -15.62 -2.89 -16.34
C HIS A 48 -15.14 -2.75 -14.88
N CYS A 49 -14.88 -1.52 -14.41
CA CYS A 49 -14.58 -1.34 -12.99
C CYS A 49 -15.82 -1.67 -12.14
N PRO A 50 -15.65 -2.38 -11.00
CA PRO A 50 -16.75 -2.64 -10.08
C PRO A 50 -17.36 -1.34 -9.53
N ALA A 51 -18.60 -1.42 -9.07
CA ALA A 51 -19.24 -0.29 -8.39
C ALA A 51 -18.40 0.15 -7.16
N GLY A 52 -18.25 1.46 -6.98
CA GLY A 52 -17.42 2.03 -5.91
C GLY A 52 -15.92 2.11 -6.23
N PHE A 53 -15.52 1.86 -7.47
CA PHE A 53 -14.14 2.03 -7.92
C PHE A 53 -14.02 3.17 -8.94
N ASP A 54 -12.96 3.97 -8.84
CA ASP A 54 -12.59 4.98 -9.82
C ASP A 54 -11.51 4.46 -10.77
N CYS A 55 -11.45 5.08 -11.96
CA CYS A 55 -10.37 4.82 -12.90
C CYS A 55 -9.16 5.67 -12.53
N TYR A 56 -8.14 5.05 -11.95
CA TYR A 56 -6.89 5.72 -11.62
C TYR A 56 -5.74 5.06 -12.37
N ARG A 57 -5.00 5.84 -13.17
CA ARG A 57 -3.86 5.36 -13.98
C ARG A 57 -4.20 4.09 -14.80
N LYS A 58 -5.40 4.06 -15.40
CA LYS A 58 -5.93 2.95 -16.20
C LYS A 58 -6.20 1.65 -15.41
N GLN A 59 -6.32 1.74 -14.08
CA GLN A 59 -6.68 0.64 -13.18
C GLN A 59 -7.90 1.03 -12.34
N CYS A 60 -8.66 0.05 -11.88
CA CYS A 60 -9.76 0.27 -10.96
C CYS A 60 -9.22 0.41 -9.54
N ARG A 61 -9.45 1.55 -8.90
CA ARG A 61 -9.03 1.82 -7.52
C ARG A 61 -10.26 2.04 -6.64
N ASN A 62 -10.24 1.49 -5.43
CA ASN A 62 -11.35 1.65 -4.50
C ASN A 62 -11.43 3.10 -3.99
N THR A 63 -12.58 3.74 -4.11
CA THR A 63 -12.78 5.15 -3.72
C THR A 63 -12.96 5.34 -2.21
N LEU A 64 -13.27 4.29 -1.44
CA LEU A 64 -13.39 4.39 0.01
C LEU A 64 -12.04 4.39 0.74
N THR A 65 -10.95 3.98 0.09
CA THR A 65 -9.62 3.92 0.73
C THR A 65 -8.88 5.26 0.70
N THR A 66 -9.40 6.28 -0.01
CA THR A 66 -8.82 7.62 -0.03
C THR A 66 -9.21 8.41 1.23
N LEU A 67 -8.48 8.19 2.32
CA LEU A 67 -8.14 9.29 3.23
C LEU A 67 -7.36 10.35 2.42
N PRO A 68 -7.53 11.67 2.63
CA PRO A 68 -6.85 12.68 1.82
C PRO A 68 -5.34 12.60 2.01
N THR A 69 -4.66 11.91 1.10
CA THR A 69 -3.21 11.97 0.96
C THR A 69 -2.88 13.27 0.22
N THR A 70 -2.57 14.32 0.98
CA THR A 70 -1.97 15.55 0.46
C THR A 70 -0.66 15.19 -0.24
N SER A 71 -0.72 14.97 -1.55
CA SER A 71 0.48 14.78 -2.36
C SER A 71 1.09 16.16 -2.60
N PRO A 72 2.40 16.37 -2.38
CA PRO A 72 3.05 17.61 -2.74
C PRO A 72 3.02 17.74 -4.27
N SER A 73 2.20 18.67 -4.75
CA SER A 73 2.24 19.12 -6.14
C SER A 73 3.58 19.80 -6.39
N THR A 74 4.32 19.31 -7.37
CA THR A 74 5.55 19.93 -7.88
C THR A 74 5.18 21.25 -8.54
N THR A 75 5.27 22.34 -7.78
CA THR A 75 5.24 23.70 -8.32
C THR A 75 6.59 23.96 -8.98
N THR A 76 6.59 24.04 -10.31
CA THR A 76 7.70 24.59 -11.09
C THR A 76 7.87 26.06 -10.68
N SER A 77 8.81 26.32 -9.78
CA SER A 77 9.15 27.67 -9.30
C SER A 77 10.00 28.37 -10.35
N THR A 78 9.40 29.27 -11.13
CA THR A 78 10.15 30.28 -11.88
C THR A 78 10.84 31.21 -10.89
N LEU A 79 12.15 31.28 -10.99
CA LEU A 79 13.01 32.14 -10.20
C LEU A 79 12.67 33.61 -10.48
N HIS A 80 11.95 34.25 -9.56
CA HIS A 80 11.88 35.70 -9.47
C HIS A 80 12.58 36.16 -8.20
N THR A 81 13.69 36.83 -8.43
CA THR A 81 14.51 37.57 -7.47
C THR A 81 13.66 38.63 -6.76
N THR A 82 13.84 38.76 -5.43
CA THR A 82 14.11 40.02 -4.67
C THR A 82 13.36 40.12 -3.32
N SER A 83 14.15 40.35 -2.27
CA SER A 83 13.89 40.94 -0.95
C SER A 83 13.17 40.16 0.17
N SER A 84 13.99 39.71 1.12
CA SER A 84 13.89 39.87 2.59
C SER A 84 12.51 39.94 3.27
N ALA A 85 12.17 38.89 4.02
CA ALA A 85 11.53 39.01 5.33
C ALA A 85 11.73 37.72 6.16
N THR A 86 12.31 37.89 7.34
CA THR A 86 12.54 36.86 8.36
C THR A 86 11.22 36.53 9.07
N THR A 87 10.82 35.26 9.09
CA THR A 87 9.78 34.76 10.02
C THR A 87 10.16 33.40 10.57
N THR A 88 10.55 33.42 11.83
CA THR A 88 10.79 32.30 12.75
C THR A 88 9.52 31.46 12.90
N SER A 89 9.57 30.15 12.64
CA SER A 89 8.47 29.23 12.93
C SER A 89 8.91 28.19 13.97
N THR A 90 8.22 28.21 15.10
CA THR A 90 8.36 27.32 16.26
C THR A 90 7.90 25.90 15.94
N LEU A 91 8.69 24.90 16.36
CA LEU A 91 8.36 23.49 16.25
C LEU A 91 7.22 23.14 17.24
N LEU A 92 6.08 22.63 16.74
CA LEU A 92 5.06 21.98 17.57
C LEU A 92 5.31 20.47 17.57
N THR A 93 5.66 19.94 18.75
CA THR A 93 5.94 18.53 19.01
C THR A 93 4.63 17.81 19.36
N THR A 94 4.07 17.06 18.42
CA THR A 94 2.93 16.16 18.70
C THR A 94 3.46 14.81 19.20
N SER A 95 3.15 14.49 20.46
CA SER A 95 3.46 13.21 21.10
C SER A 95 2.56 12.09 20.57
N SER A 96 3.17 11.00 20.12
CA SER A 96 2.48 9.77 19.72
C SER A 96 2.06 8.98 20.96
N ALA A 97 0.77 8.75 21.15
CA ALA A 97 0.25 7.87 22.19
C ALA A 97 0.38 6.40 21.76
N THR A 98 1.14 5.61 22.51
CA THR A 98 1.31 4.16 22.33
C THR A 98 0.13 3.44 22.98
N ILE A 99 -0.71 2.74 22.21
CA ILE A 99 -1.74 1.84 22.75
C ILE A 99 -1.10 0.46 22.93
N THR A 100 -0.63 0.19 24.15
CA THR A 100 -0.12 -1.13 24.55
C THR A 100 -1.32 -2.05 24.83
N SER A 101 -1.71 -2.87 23.84
CA SER A 101 -2.72 -3.92 24.05
C SER A 101 -2.04 -5.17 24.60
N THR A 102 -2.18 -5.41 25.91
CA THR A 102 -1.72 -6.64 26.56
C THR A 102 -2.68 -7.78 26.21
N LEU A 103 -2.24 -8.69 25.34
CA LEU A 103 -2.95 -9.95 25.08
C LEU A 103 -2.71 -10.90 26.26
N GLN A 104 -3.64 -10.97 27.21
CA GLN A 104 -3.64 -11.99 28.26
C GLN A 104 -3.96 -13.36 27.63
N ILE A 105 -2.92 -14.14 27.35
CA ILE A 105 -3.04 -15.54 26.95
C ILE A 105 -3.36 -16.35 28.23
N LEU A 106 -4.59 -16.81 28.33
CA LEU A 106 -5.03 -17.75 29.36
C LEU A 106 -4.42 -19.14 29.06
N PRO A 107 -3.57 -19.72 29.93
CA PRO A 107 -2.92 -21.00 29.64
C PRO A 107 -3.90 -22.13 29.96
N ALA A 108 -4.80 -22.42 29.03
CA ALA A 108 -5.73 -23.55 29.16
C ALA A 108 -5.77 -24.47 27.93
N LEU A 109 -4.88 -24.29 26.95
CA LEU A 109 -4.89 -25.08 25.71
C LEU A 109 -3.55 -25.75 25.39
N MET A 110 -2.89 -26.31 26.43
CA MET A 110 -1.75 -27.24 26.27
C MET A 110 -2.08 -28.60 26.89
N LEU A 111 -3.28 -29.11 26.60
CA LEU A 111 -3.76 -30.39 27.13
C LEU A 111 -4.66 -31.12 26.12
N ILE A 112 -4.30 -31.16 24.84
CA ILE A 112 -4.78 -32.21 23.92
C ILE A 112 -3.66 -32.54 22.91
N LEU A 113 -3.01 -33.68 23.17
CA LEU A 113 -2.21 -34.57 22.30
C LEU A 113 -1.23 -33.98 21.28
#